data_AF-A0AAV4R7Z6-F1
#
_entry.id   AF-A0AAV4R7Z6-F1
#
_cell.length_a   1.000
_cell.length_b   1.000
_cell.length_c   1.000
_cell.angle_alpha   90.00
_cell.angle_beta   90.00
_cell.angle_gamma   90.00
#
_symmetry.space_group_name_H-M   'P 1'
#
loop_
_entity.id
_entity.type
_entity.pdbx_description
1 polymer ?
#
loop_
_entity_poly.entity_id
_entity_poly.type
_entity_poly.pdbx_seq_one_letter_code
_entity_poly.pdbx_strand_id
1 'polypeptide(L)'
;MVKKTNGVEIMVSFLQTTYIPLIVNLNDALAKGSDDLEILSQYLQLDAVQLIWSCLKILTFKSSLVLLQLCNSNLQMENSLDGIECIIDLLASKRKELLIPACTLIHNLAKDKNALSVLVEFNVASHLMRLMKTTDKRLLQQLCLAVASCCSFKKGCEIC
;
A
#
# COMPACT_ATOMS: atom_id res chain seq x y z
N MET A 1 -17.43 21.08 -24.83
CA MET A 1 -15.96 20.87 -24.79
C MET A 1 -15.47 21.13 -23.38
N VAL A 2 -15.46 20.10 -22.51
CA VAL A 2 -14.78 20.18 -21.20
C VAL A 2 -13.81 19.01 -21.18
N LYS A 3 -12.74 19.13 -21.97
CA LYS A 3 -11.65 18.15 -21.94
C LYS A 3 -10.80 18.47 -20.72
N LYS A 4 -10.69 17.47 -19.84
CA LYS A 4 -9.56 17.20 -18.94
C LYS A 4 -9.10 18.40 -18.10
N THR A 5 -9.71 18.57 -16.94
CA THR A 5 -9.06 19.30 -15.86
C THR A 5 -7.78 18.55 -15.46
N ASN A 6 -6.60 19.17 -15.61
CA ASN A 6 -5.32 18.73 -15.03
C ASN A 6 -5.33 18.72 -13.48
N GLY A 7 -6.49 18.57 -12.84
CA GLY A 7 -6.66 18.63 -11.40
C GLY A 7 -5.84 17.56 -10.69
N VAL A 8 -5.81 16.34 -11.25
CA VAL A 8 -4.99 15.24 -10.74
C VAL A 8 -3.50 15.60 -10.79
N GLU A 9 -3.01 16.14 -11.91
CA GLU A 9 -1.61 16.56 -12.05
C GLU A 9 -1.22 17.65 -11.06
N ILE A 10 -2.10 18.64 -10.88
CA ILE A 10 -1.91 19.71 -9.89
C ILE A 10 -1.88 19.11 -8.47
N MET A 11 -2.80 18.20 -8.15
CA MET A 11 -2.84 17.55 -6.83
C MET A 11 -1.58 16.72 -6.55
N VAL A 12 -1.08 15.98 -7.55
CA VAL A 12 0.16 15.21 -7.46
C VAL A 12 1.36 16.13 -7.25
N SER A 13 1.42 17.27 -7.95
CA SER A 13 2.48 18.27 -7.75
C SER A 13 2.51 18.83 -6.32
N PHE A 14 1.34 18.95 -5.67
CA PHE A 14 1.26 19.42 -4.28
C PHE A 14 1.57 18.35 -3.22
N LEU A 15 1.66 17.05 -3.58
CA LEU A 15 2.15 16.02 -2.66
C LEU A 15 3.63 16.19 -2.30
N GLN A 16 4.38 16.94 -3.11
CA GLN A 16 5.79 17.27 -2.85
C GLN A 16 5.96 18.40 -1.82
N THR A 17 4.88 19.03 -1.37
CA THR A 17 4.96 20.09 -0.35
C THR A 17 5.25 19.50 1.02
N THR A 18 5.76 20.31 1.95
CA THR A 18 6.03 19.92 3.34
C THR A 18 4.88 20.26 4.30
N TYR A 19 3.78 20.85 3.80
CA TYR A 19 2.69 21.33 4.64
C TYR A 19 1.68 20.20 4.94
N ILE A 20 1.90 19.52 6.06
CA ILE A 20 1.17 18.30 6.49
C ILE A 20 -0.37 18.40 6.32
N PRO A 21 -1.07 19.46 6.77
CA PRO A 21 -2.53 19.54 6.63
C PRO A 21 -3.02 19.52 5.18
N LEU A 22 -2.27 20.12 4.25
CA LEU A 22 -2.59 20.06 2.83
C LEU A 22 -2.35 18.67 2.27
N ILE A 23 -1.26 18.01 2.65
CA ILE A 23 -0.97 16.64 2.20
C ILE A 23 -2.07 15.67 2.69
N VAL A 24 -2.60 15.84 3.92
CA VAL A 24 -3.75 15.06 4.43
C VAL A 24 -4.98 15.25 3.54
N ASN A 25 -5.34 16.51 3.24
CA ASN A 25 -6.54 16.82 2.46
C ASN A 25 -6.42 16.38 1.00
N LEU A 26 -5.22 16.50 0.41
CA LEU A 26 -4.92 15.98 -0.92
C LEU A 26 -5.07 14.46 -0.95
N ASN A 27 -4.51 13.74 0.02
CA ASN A 27 -4.67 12.29 0.10
C ASN A 27 -6.14 11.86 0.29
N ASP A 28 -6.96 12.61 1.03
CA ASP A 28 -8.39 12.32 1.14
C ASP A 28 -9.11 12.49 -0.22
N ALA A 29 -8.77 13.56 -0.95
CA ALA A 29 -9.32 13.79 -2.27
C ALA A 29 -8.81 12.74 -3.29
N LEU A 30 -7.54 12.34 -3.20
CA LEU A 30 -6.98 11.28 -4.04
C LEU A 30 -7.62 9.92 -3.73
N ALA A 31 -7.88 9.62 -2.44
CA ALA A 31 -8.60 8.43 -2.00
C ALA A 31 -10.03 8.37 -2.54
N LYS A 32 -10.76 9.49 -2.54
CA LYS A 32 -12.08 9.56 -3.18
C LYS A 32 -12.01 9.37 -4.70
N GLY A 33 -10.94 9.85 -5.33
CA GLY A 33 -10.70 9.62 -6.76
C GLY A 33 -10.25 8.19 -7.11
N SER A 34 -9.79 7.42 -6.13
CA SER A 34 -9.27 6.06 -6.35
C SER A 34 -10.34 5.01 -6.65
N ASP A 35 -11.62 5.38 -6.58
CA ASP A 35 -12.73 4.53 -7.02
C ASP A 35 -12.90 4.53 -8.56
N ASP A 36 -12.28 5.47 -9.28
CA ASP A 36 -12.35 5.61 -10.73
C ASP A 36 -11.06 5.11 -11.41
N LEU A 37 -11.19 4.15 -12.32
CA LEU A 37 -10.09 3.56 -13.08
C LEU A 37 -9.37 4.58 -14.00
N GLU A 38 -10.08 5.59 -14.52
CA GLU A 38 -9.47 6.63 -15.36
C GLU A 38 -8.55 7.53 -14.52
N ILE A 39 -8.95 7.84 -13.29
CA ILE A 39 -8.16 8.61 -12.33
C ILE A 39 -6.95 7.79 -11.86
N LEU A 40 -7.14 6.50 -11.54
CA LEU A 40 -6.04 5.60 -11.18
C LEU A 40 -4.99 5.48 -12.30
N SER A 41 -5.43 5.44 -13.55
CA SER A 41 -4.53 5.43 -14.71
C SER A 41 -3.72 6.72 -14.83
N GLN A 42 -4.32 7.87 -14.50
CA GLN A 42 -3.60 9.15 -14.44
C GLN A 42 -2.58 9.19 -13.30
N TYR A 43 -2.89 8.62 -12.13
CA TYR A 43 -1.92 8.53 -11.03
C TYR A 43 -0.69 7.72 -11.42
N LEU A 44 -0.89 6.61 -12.15
CA LEU A 44 0.21 5.79 -12.64
C LEU A 44 1.07 6.55 -13.67
N GLN A 45 0.45 7.30 -14.58
CA GLN A 45 1.15 8.09 -15.59
C GLN A 45 1.97 9.25 -15.02
N LEU A 46 1.65 9.71 -13.81
CA LEU A 46 2.26 10.87 -13.16
C LEU A 46 3.27 10.48 -12.07
N ASP A 47 3.66 9.20 -11.99
CA ASP A 47 4.52 8.66 -10.91
C ASP A 47 4.01 8.98 -9.49
N ALA A 48 2.71 9.24 -9.36
CA ALA A 48 2.08 9.62 -8.10
C ALA A 48 2.20 8.51 -7.05
N VAL A 49 2.35 7.27 -7.50
CA VAL A 49 2.55 6.07 -6.68
C VAL A 49 3.73 6.23 -5.73
N GLN A 50 4.90 6.68 -6.21
CA GLN A 50 6.10 6.83 -5.39
C GLN A 50 5.95 7.96 -4.36
N LEU A 51 5.23 9.03 -4.74
CA LEU A 51 4.89 10.12 -3.82
C LEU A 51 3.91 9.65 -2.74
N ILE A 52 2.90 8.84 -3.09
CA ILE A 52 1.97 8.26 -2.13
C ILE A 52 2.69 7.30 -1.17
N TRP A 53 3.64 6.49 -1.66
CA TRP A 53 4.52 5.67 -0.81
C TRP A 53 5.31 6.52 0.18
N SER A 54 5.90 7.62 -0.28
CA SER A 54 6.64 8.54 0.58
C SER A 54 5.74 9.20 1.64
N CYS A 55 4.49 9.48 1.27
CA CYS A 55 3.50 10.09 2.16
C CYS A 55 2.95 9.13 3.24
N LEU A 56 3.02 7.80 3.05
CA LEU A 56 2.52 6.82 4.02
C LEU A 56 3.18 6.96 5.40
N LYS A 57 4.47 7.34 5.45
CA LYS A 57 5.19 7.58 6.72
C LYS A 57 4.51 8.67 7.56
N ILE A 58 3.95 9.68 6.90
CA ILE A 58 3.38 10.85 7.55
C ILE A 58 1.88 10.63 7.86
N LEU A 59 1.18 9.73 7.16
CA LEU A 59 -0.28 9.85 6.99
C LEU A 59 -1.14 8.59 7.23
N THR A 60 -2.43 8.78 6.97
CA THR A 60 -3.63 8.09 7.49
C THR A 60 -4.07 6.85 6.71
N PHE A 61 -5.08 6.14 7.22
CA PHE A 61 -5.73 4.97 6.61
C PHE A 61 -6.18 5.20 5.15
N LYS A 62 -6.46 6.45 4.78
CA LYS A 62 -6.98 6.80 3.46
C LYS A 62 -5.92 6.74 2.37
N SER A 63 -4.67 7.09 2.67
CA SER A 63 -3.56 6.95 1.71
C SER A 63 -3.30 5.48 1.37
N SER A 64 -3.43 4.58 2.36
CA SER A 64 -3.36 3.15 2.10
C SER A 64 -4.52 2.62 1.26
N LEU A 65 -5.69 3.27 1.28
CA LEU A 65 -6.83 2.88 0.45
C LEU A 65 -6.55 3.14 -1.04
N VAL A 66 -5.93 4.27 -1.38
CA VAL A 66 -5.52 4.57 -2.78
C VAL A 66 -4.60 3.48 -3.31
N LEU A 67 -3.58 3.13 -2.54
CA LEU A 67 -2.62 2.09 -2.92
C LEU A 67 -3.29 0.71 -3.04
N LEU A 68 -4.25 0.39 -2.16
CA LEU A 68 -5.03 -0.83 -2.27
C LEU A 68 -5.83 -0.90 -3.57
N GLN A 69 -6.47 0.22 -3.98
CA GLN A 69 -7.21 0.27 -5.23
C GLN A 69 -6.28 0.15 -6.44
N LEU A 70 -5.13 0.83 -6.41
CA LEU A 70 -4.08 0.67 -7.43
C LEU A 70 -3.64 -0.80 -7.55
N CYS A 71 -3.31 -1.45 -6.43
CA CYS A 71 -2.94 -2.87 -6.42
C CYS A 71 -4.07 -3.80 -6.91
N ASN A 72 -5.33 -3.52 -6.55
CA ASN A 72 -6.48 -4.32 -7.00
C ASN A 72 -6.76 -4.17 -8.50
N SER A 73 -6.47 -2.99 -9.05
CA SER A 73 -6.71 -2.70 -10.47
C SER A 73 -5.72 -3.37 -11.43
N ASN A 74 -4.78 -4.19 -10.92
CA ASN A 74 -3.67 -4.79 -11.68
C ASN A 74 -2.84 -3.79 -12.50
N LEU A 75 -2.97 -2.49 -12.22
CA LEU A 75 -2.07 -1.47 -12.72
C LEU A 75 -0.71 -1.80 -12.11
N GLN A 76 0.26 -2.08 -12.98
CA GLN A 76 1.58 -2.56 -12.59
C GLN A 76 2.23 -1.53 -11.67
N MET A 77 2.11 -1.78 -10.37
CA MET A 77 2.95 -1.17 -9.37
C MET A 77 4.32 -1.79 -9.62
N GLU A 78 5.14 -1.18 -10.46
CA GLU A 78 6.54 -1.58 -10.55
C GLU A 78 7.09 -1.58 -9.12
N ASN A 79 7.57 -2.76 -8.71
CA ASN A 79 7.96 -3.09 -7.36
C ASN A 79 9.03 -2.13 -6.84
N SER A 80 8.58 -1.00 -6.33
CA SER A 80 9.46 -0.03 -5.69
C SER A 80 9.82 -0.61 -4.33
N LEU A 81 11.07 -1.04 -4.18
CA LEU A 81 11.69 -1.46 -2.92
C LEU A 81 11.34 -0.48 -1.78
N ASP A 82 11.36 0.83 -2.08
CA ASP A 82 10.96 1.92 -1.19
C ASP A 82 9.54 1.78 -0.61
N GLY A 83 8.60 1.24 -1.41
CA GLY A 83 7.22 1.03 -1.01
C GLY A 83 7.07 -0.13 -0.02
N ILE A 84 7.82 -1.21 -0.23
CA ILE A 84 7.82 -2.38 0.67
C ILE A 84 8.47 -2.03 2.02
N GLU A 85 9.58 -1.30 2.01
CA GLU A 85 10.22 -0.81 3.22
C GLU A 85 9.25 0.09 4.02
N CYS A 86 8.49 0.95 3.33
CA CYS A 86 7.46 1.76 3.97
C CYS A 86 6.35 0.92 4.63
N ILE A 87 5.92 -0.18 4.01
CA ILE A 87 4.95 -1.10 4.63
C ILE A 87 5.53 -1.73 5.90
N ILE A 88 6.79 -2.13 5.89
CA ILE A 88 7.46 -2.71 7.06
C ILE A 88 7.54 -1.70 8.20
N ASP A 89 7.91 -0.45 7.90
CA ASP A 89 7.88 0.67 8.86
C ASP A 89 6.47 0.84 9.47
N LEU A 90 5.41 0.72 8.66
CA LEU A 90 4.03 0.79 9.13
C LEU A 90 3.64 -0.37 10.03
N LEU A 91 4.06 -1.60 9.71
CA LEU A 91 3.86 -2.79 10.55
C LEU A 91 4.58 -2.66 11.91
N ALA A 92 5.71 -1.95 11.95
CA ALA A 92 6.43 -1.64 13.18
C ALA A 92 5.81 -0.47 13.97
N SER A 93 4.96 0.33 13.34
CA SER A 93 4.34 1.50 13.96
C SER A 93 3.24 1.14 14.99
N LYS A 94 2.97 2.05 15.92
CA LYS A 94 1.87 1.91 16.89
C LYS A 94 0.48 2.22 16.29
N ARG A 95 0.40 2.59 15.00
CA ARG A 95 -0.85 3.01 14.35
C ARG A 95 -1.66 1.79 13.94
N LYS A 96 -2.43 1.24 14.89
CA LYS A 96 -3.27 0.03 14.69
C LYS A 96 -4.26 0.17 13.53
N GLU A 97 -4.75 1.38 13.29
CA GLU A 97 -5.65 1.71 12.18
C GLU A 97 -5.01 1.46 10.80
N LEU A 98 -3.68 1.47 10.68
CA LEU A 98 -2.97 1.22 9.43
C LEU A 98 -2.53 -0.23 9.24
N LEU A 99 -2.59 -1.05 10.30
CA LEU A 99 -2.15 -2.44 10.24
C LEU A 99 -3.04 -3.28 9.32
N ILE A 100 -4.36 -3.07 9.35
CA ILE A 100 -5.30 -3.78 8.47
C ILE A 100 -5.01 -3.46 6.99
N PRO A 101 -4.99 -2.19 6.55
CA PRO A 101 -4.61 -1.85 5.18
C PRO A 101 -3.23 -2.36 4.77
N ALA A 102 -2.24 -2.26 5.66
CA ALA A 102 -0.89 -2.76 5.40
C ALA A 102 -0.89 -4.27 5.14
N CYS A 103 -1.62 -5.05 5.93
CA CYS A 103 -1.75 -6.49 5.72
C CYS A 103 -2.46 -6.82 4.40
N THR A 104 -3.51 -6.07 4.06
CA THR A 104 -4.22 -6.24 2.78
C THR A 104 -3.34 -5.86 1.58
N LEU A 105 -2.51 -4.82 1.71
CA LEU A 105 -1.52 -4.43 0.70
C LEU A 105 -0.52 -5.57 0.48
N ILE A 106 0.03 -6.15 1.55
CA ILE A 106 0.97 -7.28 1.46
C ILE A 106 0.31 -8.49 0.79
N HIS A 107 -0.92 -8.83 1.18
CA HIS A 107 -1.68 -9.91 0.57
C HIS A 107 -1.84 -9.73 -0.94
N ASN A 108 -2.13 -8.51 -1.39
CA ASN A 108 -2.27 -8.19 -2.80
C ASN A 108 -0.93 -8.17 -3.54
N LEU A 109 0.11 -7.57 -2.96
CA LEU A 109 1.45 -7.57 -3.53
C LEU A 109 2.00 -8.99 -3.68
N ALA A 110 1.79 -9.86 -2.68
CA ALA A 110 2.24 -11.25 -2.71
C ALA A 110 1.61 -12.11 -3.82
N LYS A 111 0.59 -11.60 -4.55
CA LYS A 111 0.07 -12.27 -5.77
C LYS A 111 1.01 -12.11 -6.96
N ASP A 112 1.83 -11.04 -6.98
CA ASP A 112 2.88 -10.83 -7.96
C ASP A 112 4.17 -11.53 -7.51
N LYS A 113 4.77 -12.33 -8.40
CA LYS A 113 5.97 -13.12 -8.09
C LYS A 113 7.20 -12.27 -7.80
N ASN A 114 7.35 -11.14 -8.49
CA ASN A 114 8.49 -10.24 -8.32
C ASN A 114 8.35 -9.51 -6.98
N ALA A 115 7.14 -9.03 -6.66
CA ALA A 115 6.84 -8.40 -5.38
C ALA A 115 7.06 -9.39 -4.23
N LEU A 116 6.62 -10.64 -4.42
CA LEU A 116 6.76 -11.69 -3.42
C LEU A 116 8.23 -12.03 -3.14
N SER A 117 9.08 -12.09 -4.16
CA SER A 117 10.52 -12.30 -3.97
C SER A 117 11.10 -11.26 -3.01
N VAL A 118 10.75 -9.99 -3.22
CA VAL A 118 11.17 -8.89 -2.35
C VAL A 118 10.55 -9.03 -0.94
N LEU A 119 9.26 -9.34 -0.81
CA LEU A 119 8.62 -9.55 0.51
C LEU A 119 9.31 -10.67 1.32
N VAL A 120 9.80 -11.72 0.65
CA VAL A 120 10.55 -12.82 1.29
C VAL A 120 11.95 -12.36 1.69
N GLU A 121 12.68 -11.66 0.82
CA GLU A 121 14.01 -11.09 1.12
C GLU A 121 13.99 -10.20 2.37
N PHE A 122 12.94 -9.39 2.52
CA PHE A 122 12.75 -8.51 3.68
C PHE A 122 12.14 -9.20 4.92
N ASN A 123 11.94 -10.53 4.88
CA ASN A 123 11.37 -11.31 5.98
C ASN A 123 10.03 -10.74 6.51
N VAL A 124 9.16 -10.27 5.60
CA VAL A 124 7.86 -9.66 5.97
C VAL A 124 6.96 -10.64 6.73
N ALA A 125 6.99 -11.93 6.38
CA ALA A 125 6.24 -12.97 7.08
C ALA A 125 6.58 -13.04 8.59
N SER A 126 7.86 -12.90 8.95
CA SER A 126 8.32 -12.88 10.35
C SER A 126 7.80 -11.65 11.11
N HIS A 127 7.76 -10.49 10.44
CA HIS A 127 7.19 -9.27 11.01
C HIS A 127 5.69 -9.42 11.29
N LEU A 128 4.94 -10.02 10.36
CA LEU A 128 3.51 -10.30 10.52
C LEU A 128 3.24 -11.31 11.64
N MET A 129 4.02 -12.40 11.73
CA MET A 129 3.88 -13.39 12.81
C MET A 129 4.05 -12.78 14.21
N ARG A 130 4.94 -11.80 14.38
CA ARG A 130 5.11 -11.08 15.65
C ARG A 130 3.85 -10.32 16.07
N LEU A 131 3.04 -9.88 15.11
CA LEU A 131 1.80 -9.13 15.34
C LEU A 131 0.57 -10.02 15.59
N MET A 132 0.67 -11.34 15.37
CA MET A 132 -0.42 -12.29 15.58
C MET A 132 -0.88 -12.45 17.04
N LYS A 133 -0.15 -11.88 18.00
CA LYS A 133 -0.56 -11.83 19.43
C LYS A 133 -1.67 -10.82 19.71
N THR A 134 -2.27 -10.21 18.69
CA THR A 134 -3.37 -9.26 18.82
C THR A 134 -4.68 -9.94 19.24
N THR A 135 -5.50 -9.25 20.03
CA THR A 135 -6.86 -9.68 20.40
C THR A 135 -7.92 -9.25 19.39
N ASP A 136 -7.55 -8.40 18.43
CA ASP A 136 -8.45 -7.94 17.37
C ASP A 136 -8.60 -9.03 16.30
N LYS A 137 -9.79 -9.63 16.25
CA LYS A 137 -10.12 -10.71 15.31
C LYS A 137 -10.03 -10.28 13.84
N ARG A 138 -10.38 -9.03 13.52
CA ARG A 138 -10.34 -8.52 12.14
C ARG A 138 -8.90 -8.36 11.69
N LEU A 139 -8.05 -7.79 12.54
CA LEU A 139 -6.62 -7.68 12.28
C LEU A 139 -5.97 -9.06 12.20
N LEU A 140 -6.31 -9.99 13.10
CA LEU A 140 -5.79 -11.36 13.08
C LEU A 140 -6.14 -12.08 11.76
N GLN A 141 -7.36 -11.92 11.26
CA GLN A 141 -7.76 -12.49 9.98
C GLN A 141 -6.91 -11.96 8.82
N GLN A 142 -6.66 -10.65 8.76
CA GLN A 142 -5.84 -10.04 7.72
C GLN A 142 -4.36 -10.43 7.84
N LEU A 143 -3.84 -10.55 9.06
CA LEU A 143 -2.49 -11.06 9.32
C LEU A 143 -2.33 -12.49 8.81
N CYS A 144 -3.29 -13.38 9.10
CA CYS A 144 -3.29 -14.75 8.60
C CYS A 144 -3.31 -14.79 7.06
N LEU A 145 -4.13 -13.98 6.42
CA LEU A 145 -4.21 -13.90 4.95
C LEU A 145 -2.90 -13.41 4.33
N ALA A 146 -2.28 -12.38 4.91
CA ALA A 146 -1.02 -11.84 4.43
C ALA A 146 0.12 -12.86 4.58
N VAL A 147 0.24 -13.51 5.75
CA VAL A 147 1.24 -14.58 5.98
C VAL A 147 1.01 -15.75 5.04
N ALA A 148 -0.23 -16.22 4.91
CA ALA A 148 -0.56 -17.30 3.99
C ALA A 148 -0.17 -16.96 2.56
N SER A 149 -0.43 -15.74 2.08
CA SER A 149 -0.03 -15.31 0.74
C SER A 149 1.49 -15.25 0.55
N CYS A 150 2.23 -14.78 1.55
CA CYS A 150 3.70 -14.83 1.51
C CYS A 150 4.23 -16.28 1.50
N CYS A 151 3.54 -17.23 2.15
CA CYS A 151 3.95 -18.63 2.23
C CYS A 151 3.44 -19.51 1.08
N SER A 152 2.35 -19.12 0.40
CA SER A 152 1.66 -19.92 -0.63
C SER A 152 2.52 -20.22 -1.87
N PHE A 153 3.64 -19.53 -2.02
CA PHE A 153 4.58 -19.76 -3.12
C PHE A 153 5.66 -20.81 -2.79
N LYS A 154 5.78 -21.25 -1.53
CA LYS A 154 6.55 -22.46 -1.17
C LYS A 154 5.78 -23.73 -1.58
N LYS A 155 5.48 -23.91 -2.87
CA LYS A 155 5.46 -25.27 -3.43
C LYS A 155 6.92 -25.72 -3.55
N GLY A 156 7.51 -26.11 -2.41
CA GLY A 156 8.87 -26.68 -2.36
C GLY A 156 9.82 -26.06 -1.36
N CYS A 157 9.39 -25.71 -0.15
CA CYS A 157 10.38 -25.41 0.88
C CYS A 157 9.92 -25.95 2.23
N GLU A 158 10.58 -27.03 2.61
CA GLU A 158 10.69 -27.60 3.95
C GLU A 158 10.93 -26.48 4.98
N ILE A 159 10.63 -26.78 6.24
CA ILE A 159 10.52 -25.82 7.35
C ILE A 159 9.17 -25.08 7.35
N CYS A 160 8.11 -25.86 7.50
CA CYS A 160 7.09 -25.62 8.53
C CYS A 160 7.14 -26.82 9.47
#